data_AF-A0A7S0AGP0-F1
#
_entry.id   AF-A0A7S0AGP0-F1
#
_cell.length_a   1.000
_cell.length_b   1.000
_cell.length_c   1.000
_cell.angle_alpha   90.00
_cell.angle_beta   90.00
_cell.angle_gamma   90.00
#
_symmetry.space_group_name_H-M   'P 1'
#
loop_
_entity.id
_entity.type
_entity.pdbx_description
1 polymer ?
#
loop_
_entity_poly.entity_id
_entity_poly.type
_entity_poly.pdbx_seq_one_letter_code
_entity_poly.pdbx_strand_id
1 'polypeptide(L)'
;RDLLSDIFPGHARQARQNTSLARAIEASCAKAEVQGVDMVLKKALELHETQEVRYGSMLLGPAGGGKSTVLQVLANALLDLGSSNGREAPVVERLNPKSVTPTDLFGSMSSTTGEWIDG
;
A
#
# COMPACT_ATOMS: atom_id res chain seq x y z
N ARG A 1 19.34 -15.70 18.74
CA ARG A 1 18.30 -16.61 19.26
C ARG A 1 16.99 -15.84 19.17
N ASP A 2 16.10 -16.25 18.28
CA ASP A 2 14.89 -15.49 17.97
C ASP A 2 13.75 -15.92 18.90
N LEU A 3 12.99 -14.96 19.43
CA LEU A 3 11.84 -15.20 20.32
C LEU A 3 10.85 -16.21 19.71
N LEU A 4 10.66 -16.15 18.39
CA LEU A 4 9.77 -17.07 17.67
C LEU A 4 10.25 -18.53 17.73
N SER A 5 11.56 -18.77 17.69
CA SER A 5 12.13 -20.12 17.77
C SER A 5 11.99 -20.75 19.15
N ASP A 6 11.82 -19.92 20.19
CA ASP A 6 11.64 -20.36 21.57
C ASP A 6 10.16 -20.66 21.88
N ILE A 7 9.24 -19.84 21.35
CA ILE A 7 7.79 -20.01 21.56
C ILE A 7 7.20 -21.07 20.62
N PHE A 8 7.72 -21.20 19.40
CA PHE A 8 7.22 -22.14 18.37
C PHE A 8 8.33 -23.07 17.85
N PRO A 9 8.86 -23.97 18.69
CA PRO A 9 9.87 -24.93 18.26
C PRO A 9 9.34 -25.82 17.13
N GLY A 10 10.19 -26.06 16.13
CA GLY A 10 9.87 -26.91 14.96
C GLY A 10 8.97 -26.27 13.89
N HIS A 11 8.48 -25.05 14.11
CA HIS A 11 7.63 -24.35 13.14
C HIS A 11 8.41 -23.24 12.42
N ALA A 12 8.70 -23.44 11.14
CA ALA A 12 9.32 -22.42 10.30
C ALA A 12 8.26 -21.46 9.73
N ARG A 13 8.59 -20.18 9.61
CA ARG A 13 7.75 -19.20 8.91
C ARG A 13 7.60 -19.61 7.46
N GLN A 14 6.38 -19.90 7.03
CA GLN A 14 6.04 -20.06 5.62
C GLN A 14 5.85 -18.67 5.00
N ALA A 15 6.70 -18.28 4.06
CA ALA A 15 6.48 -17.09 3.26
C ALA A 15 5.42 -17.39 2.19
N ARG A 16 4.38 -16.54 2.07
CA ARG A 16 3.48 -16.63 0.92
C ARG A 16 4.29 -16.32 -0.34
N GLN A 17 4.25 -17.24 -1.31
CA GLN A 17 4.95 -17.05 -2.57
C GLN A 17 3.97 -16.54 -3.64
N ASN A 18 3.82 -15.22 -3.74
CA ASN A 18 3.12 -14.60 -4.86
C ASN A 18 4.10 -14.34 -6.02
N THR A 19 4.42 -15.40 -6.76
CA THR A 19 5.43 -15.37 -7.84
C THR A 19 5.01 -14.55 -9.06
N SER A 20 3.71 -14.39 -9.32
CA SER A 20 3.18 -13.53 -10.38
C SER A 20 3.30 -12.05 -10.01
N LEU A 21 2.90 -11.69 -8.79
CA LEU A 21 3.01 -10.33 -8.28
C LEU A 21 4.45 -9.87 -8.13
N ALA A 22 5.34 -10.74 -7.64
CA ALA A 22 6.76 -10.42 -7.54
C ALA A 22 7.36 -10.01 -8.90
N ARG A 23 7.07 -10.79 -9.95
CA ARG A 23 7.52 -10.48 -11.32
C ARG A 23 6.93 -9.18 -11.86
N ALA A 24 5.64 -8.91 -11.59
CA ALA A 24 5.01 -7.66 -12.00
C ALA A 24 5.62 -6.45 -11.28
N ILE A 25 5.95 -6.59 -9.99
CA ILE A 25 6.63 -5.55 -9.22
C ILE A 25 8.04 -5.31 -9.77
N GLU A 26 8.82 -6.35 -10.06
CA GLU A 26 10.15 -6.21 -10.66
C GLU A 26 10.10 -5.51 -12.03
N ALA A 27 9.15 -5.87 -12.88
CA ALA A 27 8.92 -5.19 -14.15
C ALA A 27 8.52 -3.71 -13.95
N SER A 28 7.68 -3.41 -12.97
CA SER A 28 7.28 -2.05 -12.61
C SER A 28 8.46 -1.22 -12.09
N CYS A 29 9.33 -1.81 -11.26
CA CYS A 29 10.58 -1.20 -10.82
C CYS A 29 11.50 -0.87 -12.00
N ALA A 30 11.63 -1.77 -12.97
CA ALA A 30 12.44 -1.55 -14.16
C ALA A 30 11.89 -0.41 -15.03
N LYS A 31 10.57 -0.35 -15.24
CA LYS A 31 9.90 0.74 -15.97
C LYS A 31 10.08 2.11 -15.30
N ALA A 32 10.11 2.13 -13.97
CA ALA A 32 10.25 3.35 -13.17
C ALA A 32 11.71 3.69 -12.81
N GLU A 33 12.68 2.94 -13.35
CA GLU A 33 14.14 3.12 -13.13
C GLU A 33 14.54 3.16 -11.64
N VAL A 34 13.81 2.43 -10.81
CA VAL A 34 13.99 2.46 -9.34
C VAL A 34 15.24 1.68 -8.94
N GLN A 35 16.13 2.35 -8.20
CA GLN A 35 17.29 1.71 -7.56
C GLN A 35 16.86 1.02 -6.26
N GLY A 36 17.46 -0.13 -5.92
CA GLY A 36 17.12 -0.89 -4.71
C GLY A 36 15.87 -1.77 -4.86
N VAL A 37 15.80 -2.50 -5.98
CA VAL A 37 14.65 -3.36 -6.37
C VAL A 37 14.27 -4.34 -5.26
N ASP A 38 15.23 -4.96 -4.57
CA ASP A 38 14.95 -5.94 -3.51
C ASP A 38 14.17 -5.36 -2.33
N MET A 39 14.50 -4.13 -1.93
CA MET A 39 13.82 -3.45 -0.82
C MET A 39 12.39 -3.11 -1.21
N VAL A 40 12.21 -2.57 -2.42
CA VAL A 40 10.89 -2.20 -2.95
C VAL A 40 10.02 -3.42 -3.16
N LEU A 41 10.59 -4.49 -3.74
CA LEU A 41 9.92 -5.77 -3.94
C LEU A 41 9.40 -6.33 -2.62
N LYS A 42 10.28 -6.45 -1.62
CA LYS A 42 9.90 -6.97 -0.30
C LYS A 42 8.79 -6.12 0.34
N LYS A 43 8.93 -4.78 0.31
CA LYS A 43 7.95 -3.88 0.95
C LYS A 43 6.63 -3.80 0.20
N ALA A 44 6.64 -3.88 -1.11
CA ALA A 44 5.42 -3.93 -1.92
C ALA A 44 4.64 -5.24 -1.67
N LEU A 45 5.34 -6.38 -1.56
CA LEU A 45 4.72 -7.65 -1.20
C LEU A 45 4.12 -7.62 0.21
N GLU A 46 4.89 -7.17 1.21
CA GLU A 46 4.40 -7.02 2.59
C GLU A 46 3.17 -6.08 2.67
N LEU A 47 3.18 -4.99 1.91
CA LEU A 47 2.05 -4.05 1.82
C LEU A 47 0.81 -4.73 1.22
N HIS A 48 0.97 -5.47 0.12
CA HIS A 48 -0.14 -6.16 -0.52
C HIS A 48 -0.74 -7.24 0.39
N GLU A 49 0.09 -8.05 1.05
CA GLU A 49 -0.37 -9.04 2.04
C GLU A 49 -1.16 -8.39 3.18
N THR A 50 -0.73 -7.19 3.61
CA THR A 50 -1.45 -6.44 4.65
C THR A 50 -2.79 -5.91 4.13
N GLN A 51 -2.85 -5.42 2.89
CA GLN A 51 -4.07 -4.93 2.23
C GLN A 51 -5.10 -6.05 2.04
N GLU A 52 -4.69 -7.29 1.81
CA GLU A 52 -5.60 -8.45 1.73
C GLU A 52 -6.32 -8.74 3.06
N VAL A 53 -5.71 -8.40 4.19
CA VAL A 53 -6.24 -8.68 5.53
C VAL A 53 -6.89 -7.44 6.17
N ARG A 54 -6.47 -6.23 5.76
CA ARG A 54 -6.91 -4.96 6.37
C ARG A 54 -7.11 -3.89 5.30
N TYR A 55 -8.26 -3.23 5.34
CA TYR A 55 -8.58 -2.12 4.45
C TYR A 55 -7.72 -0.87 4.67
N GLY A 56 -7.33 -0.58 5.92
CA GLY A 56 -6.51 0.58 6.29
C GLY A 56 -5.06 0.18 6.56
N SER A 57 -4.11 0.83 5.89
CA SER A 57 -2.67 0.63 6.08
C SER A 57 -1.93 1.97 6.15
N MET A 58 -0.91 2.07 7.00
CA MET A 58 -0.06 3.26 7.13
C MET A 58 1.39 2.92 6.77
N LEU A 59 1.97 3.69 5.86
CA LEU A 59 3.38 3.57 5.50
C LEU A 59 4.22 4.52 6.36
N LEU A 60 5.10 3.94 7.19
CA LEU A 60 5.95 4.68 8.13
C LEU A 60 7.41 4.69 7.68
N GLY A 61 8.12 5.78 7.96
CA GLY A 61 9.56 5.91 7.67
C GLY A 61 9.99 7.35 7.37
N PRO A 62 11.31 7.62 7.34
CA PRO A 62 11.85 8.96 7.13
C PRO A 62 11.51 9.53 5.74
N ALA A 63 11.64 10.84 5.58
CA ALA A 63 11.55 11.49 4.28
C ALA A 63 12.60 10.89 3.31
N GLY A 64 12.23 10.73 2.04
CA GLY A 64 13.10 10.08 1.04
C GLY A 64 13.23 8.55 1.17
N GLY A 65 12.63 7.91 2.17
CA GLY A 65 12.72 6.45 2.38
C GLY A 65 11.92 5.58 1.39
N GLY A 66 11.55 6.08 0.22
CA GLY A 66 10.89 5.29 -0.84
C GLY A 66 9.43 4.90 -0.60
N LYS A 67 8.76 5.40 0.45
CA LYS A 67 7.37 5.03 0.79
C LYS A 67 6.38 5.27 -0.36
N SER A 68 6.44 6.46 -0.97
CA SER A 68 5.61 6.81 -2.11
C SER A 68 5.93 5.95 -3.33
N THR A 69 7.22 5.64 -3.54
CA THR A 69 7.69 4.77 -4.62
C THR A 69 7.13 3.36 -4.47
N VAL A 70 7.16 2.77 -3.26
CA VAL A 70 6.59 1.44 -2.99
C VAL A 70 5.11 1.40 -3.33
N LEU A 71 4.33 2.41 -2.92
CA LEU A 71 2.90 2.50 -3.23
C LEU A 71 2.64 2.61 -4.74
N GLN A 72 3.40 3.46 -5.45
CA GLN A 72 3.27 3.64 -6.90
C GLN A 72 3.63 2.37 -7.67
N VAL A 73 4.74 1.72 -7.32
CA VAL A 73 5.20 0.49 -7.97
C VAL A 73 4.17 -0.63 -7.78
N LEU A 74 3.62 -0.78 -6.57
CA LEU A 74 2.59 -1.77 -6.28
C LEU A 74 1.31 -1.48 -7.08
N ALA A 75 0.85 -0.23 -7.13
CA ALA A 75 -0.34 0.15 -7.90
C ALA A 75 -0.16 -0.16 -9.39
N ASN A 76 0.99 0.18 -9.98
CA ASN A 76 1.30 -0.13 -11.37
C ASN A 76 1.37 -1.65 -11.62
N ALA A 77 1.98 -2.41 -10.71
CA ALA A 77 2.06 -3.86 -10.81
C ALA A 77 0.68 -4.53 -10.73
N LEU A 78 -0.19 -4.04 -9.86
CA LEU A 78 -1.57 -4.51 -9.73
C LEU A 78 -2.43 -4.12 -10.94
N LEU A 79 -2.19 -2.95 -11.54
CA LEU A 79 -2.84 -2.54 -12.79
C LEU A 79 -2.46 -3.50 -13.93
N ASP A 80 -1.15 -3.75 -14.12
CA ASP A 80 -0.64 -4.66 -15.14
C ASP A 80 -1.21 -6.08 -14.98
N LEU A 81 -1.39 -6.57 -13.74
CA LEU A 81 -1.99 -7.87 -13.42
C LEU A 81 -3.53 -7.88 -13.47
N GLY A 82 -4.17 -6.75 -13.19
CA GLY A 82 -5.62 -6.61 -13.22
C GLY A 82 -6.16 -6.64 -14.64
N SER A 83 -5.44 -6.00 -15.57
CA SER A 83 -5.74 -6.02 -17.00
C SER A 83 -5.73 -7.44 -17.59
N SER A 84 -4.99 -8.39 -17.01
CA SER A 84 -5.00 -9.79 -17.48
C SER A 84 -6.09 -10.66 -16.85
N ASN A 85 -6.66 -10.25 -15.72
CA ASN A 85 -7.54 -11.09 -14.88
C ASN A 85 -8.96 -10.52 -14.69
N GLY A 86 -9.30 -9.39 -15.31
CA GLY A 86 -10.62 -8.75 -15.17
C GLY A 86 -10.91 -8.19 -13.78
N ARG A 87 -9.86 -7.91 -12.98
CA ARG A 87 -9.99 -7.24 -11.67
C ARG A 87 -10.05 -5.72 -11.86
N GLU A 88 -10.75 -5.05 -10.95
CA GLU A 88 -10.81 -3.58 -10.92
C GLU A 88 -9.39 -2.99 -10.82
N ALA A 89 -9.17 -1.96 -11.62
CA ALA A 89 -7.91 -1.22 -11.64
C ALA A 89 -7.72 -0.47 -10.32
N PRO A 90 -6.52 -0.51 -9.71
CA PRO A 90 -6.26 0.28 -8.52
C PRO A 90 -6.30 1.77 -8.85
N VAL A 91 -7.02 2.55 -8.03
CA VAL A 91 -7.06 4.02 -8.10
C VAL A 91 -6.18 4.58 -7.00
N VAL A 92 -5.28 5.50 -7.35
CA VAL A 92 -4.39 6.18 -6.41
C VAL A 92 -4.71 7.67 -6.39
N GLU A 93 -5.41 8.10 -5.35
CA GLU A 93 -5.68 9.51 -5.09
C GLU A 93 -4.71 10.07 -4.04
N ARG A 94 -4.34 11.33 -4.21
CA ARG A 94 -3.41 12.02 -3.32
C ARG A 94 -4.09 13.23 -2.71
N LEU A 95 -4.15 13.24 -1.40
CA LEU A 95 -4.72 14.32 -0.63
C LEU A 95 -3.75 14.75 0.46
N ASN A 96 -3.48 16.05 0.55
CA ASN A 96 -2.77 16.61 1.69
C ASN A 96 -3.80 17.12 2.71
N PRO A 97 -4.04 16.39 3.81
CA PRO A 97 -5.06 16.78 4.78
C PRO A 97 -4.73 18.07 5.54
N LYS A 98 -3.49 18.58 5.42
CA LYS A 98 -3.07 19.84 6.04
C LYS A 98 -3.25 21.06 5.14
N SER A 99 -3.56 20.88 3.86
CA SER A 99 -3.82 22.00 2.94
C SER A 99 -5.31 22.38 2.85
N VAL A 100 -6.20 21.59 3.45
CA VAL A 100 -7.65 21.80 3.48
C VAL A 100 -8.12 21.96 4.92
N THR A 101 -9.25 22.64 5.13
CA THR A 101 -9.82 22.75 6.48
C THR A 101 -10.44 21.40 6.90
N PRO A 102 -10.54 21.10 8.21
CA PRO A 102 -11.19 19.86 8.65
C PRO A 102 -12.62 19.73 8.16
N THR A 103 -13.35 20.85 8.06
CA THR A 103 -14.72 20.89 7.54
C THR A 103 -14.76 20.51 6.06
N ASP A 104 -13.84 21.03 5.24
CA ASP A 104 -13.76 20.67 3.82
C ASP A 104 -13.17 19.26 3.61
N LEU A 105 -12.58 18.64 4.63
CA LEU A 105 -12.01 17.29 4.50
C LEU A 105 -12.98 16.20 4.95
N PHE A 106 -13.75 16.47 6.00
CA PHE A 106 -14.60 15.48 6.67
C PHE A 106 -16.09 15.83 6.60
N GLY A 107 -16.45 17.02 6.14
CA GLY A 107 -17.79 17.58 6.28
C GLY A 107 -18.05 18.18 7.66
N SER A 108 -19.19 18.87 7.80
CA SER A 108 -19.66 19.37 9.08
C SER A 108 -21.18 19.44 9.14
N MET A 109 -21.72 19.46 10.36
CA MET A 109 -23.14 19.67 10.59
C MET A 109 -23.42 21.17 10.79
N SER A 110 -24.32 21.72 9.98
CA SER A 110 -24.75 23.12 10.08
C SER A 110 -25.50 23.33 11.40
N SER A 111 -25.01 24.24 12.25
CA SER A 111 -25.67 24.56 13.53
C SER A 111 -27.02 25.27 13.36
N THR A 112 -27.27 25.86 12.18
CA THR A 112 -28.49 26.64 11.91
C THR A 112 -29.58 25.79 11.28
N THR A 113 -29.22 24.92 10.32
CA THR A 113 -30.18 24.08 9.59
C THR A 113 -30.24 22.65 10.11
N GLY A 114 -29.23 22.21 10.86
CA GLY A 114 -29.08 20.82 11.28
C GLY A 114 -28.70 19.86 10.14
N GLU A 115 -28.45 20.39 8.94
CA GLU A 115 -28.13 19.59 7.76
C GLU A 115 -26.64 19.26 7.71
N TRP A 116 -26.34 18.11 7.11
CA TRP A 116 -24.98 17.67 6.83
C TRP A 116 -24.44 18.36 5.59
N ILE A 117 -23.25 18.94 5.70
CA ILE A 117 -22.50 19.53 4.60
C ILE A 117 -21.30 18.62 4.35
N ASP A 118 -21.21 18.07 3.15
CA ASP A 118 -20.07 17.25 2.72
C ASP A 118 -18.79 18.09 2.57
N GLY A 119 -17.64 17.43 2.77
CA GLY A 119 -16.31 17.98 2.53
C GLY A 119 -15.82 17.65 1.13
#